data_AF-A0A365L2V7-F1
#
_entry.id   AF-A0A365L2V7-F1
#
_cell.length_a   1.000
_cell.length_b   1.000
_cell.length_c   1.000
_cell.angle_alpha   90.00
_cell.angle_beta   90.00
_cell.angle_gamma   90.00
#
_symmetry.space_group_name_H-M   'P 1'
#
loop_
_entity.id
_entity.type
_entity.pdbx_description
1 polymer ?
#
loop_
_entity_poly.entity_id
_entity_poly.type
_entity_poly.pdbx_seq_one_letter_code
_entity_poly.pdbx_strand_id
1 'polypeptide(L)'
;MTKKWTSVLIVLLSLLLAFPAAAASDLSEDHQFYEEITYLMDRGVIEGYPDETVRPDAEVTRAEAVVMIGQLMDFDETRRATEFSDVPVSHYASGYIAEAAEAGYVLGVGNDLFNPEAPIIRGDMALIMERVFDLAHTIDVSFTDVPQDAYYAEAISKILAINITNGYPNNTFQPQEEVTRGQFAAFLARALEPEFKNDAVIEGSHQKDKTKVYTYEMADGTTAIHRFEDVPDRGDLTYGYMWTVEMDGTDNDYEYLELENYDFFAIGYPYSERDLSLVYPVEVGKTFTTGLGDQAITLEITDVNVTVETAYQTFTNATEVTSQDDGSKYYMVEGFASVKSVDADGEVQSELVSVE
;
A
#
# COMPACT_ATOMS: atom_id res chain seq x y z
N MET A 1 12.27 -18.44 -71.25
CA MET A 1 12.60 -18.94 -69.90
C MET A 1 12.58 -17.77 -68.93
N THR A 2 11.51 -17.59 -68.17
CA THR A 2 11.44 -16.62 -67.07
C THR A 2 10.62 -17.26 -65.95
N LYS A 3 11.31 -17.80 -64.94
CA LYS A 3 10.69 -18.39 -63.74
C LYS A 3 10.21 -17.25 -62.84
N LYS A 4 8.90 -17.12 -62.65
CA LYS A 4 8.33 -16.30 -61.58
C LYS A 4 8.53 -17.04 -60.26
N TRP A 5 9.25 -16.43 -59.33
CA TRP A 5 9.31 -16.88 -57.94
C TRP A 5 8.12 -16.28 -57.22
N THR A 6 7.16 -17.11 -56.82
CA THR A 6 6.15 -16.75 -55.84
C THR A 6 6.79 -16.85 -54.46
N SER A 7 7.10 -15.70 -53.87
CA SER A 7 7.48 -15.62 -52.45
C SER A 7 6.27 -16.01 -51.60
N VAL A 8 6.39 -17.11 -50.86
CA VAL A 8 5.45 -17.46 -49.79
C VAL A 8 5.78 -16.54 -48.62
N LEU A 9 4.87 -15.63 -48.30
CA LEU A 9 4.93 -14.81 -47.10
C LEU A 9 4.56 -15.72 -45.92
N ILE A 10 5.56 -16.16 -45.14
CA ILE A 10 5.32 -16.82 -43.86
C ILE A 10 4.98 -15.71 -42.88
N VAL A 11 3.68 -15.53 -42.62
CA VAL A 11 3.22 -14.77 -41.46
C VAL A 11 3.51 -15.65 -40.24
N LEU A 12 4.61 -15.36 -39.53
CA LEU A 12 4.78 -15.87 -38.17
C LEU A 12 3.73 -15.16 -37.31
N LEU A 13 2.61 -15.83 -37.09
CA LEU A 13 1.67 -15.47 -36.05
C LEU A 13 2.35 -15.86 -34.73
N SER A 14 3.03 -14.91 -34.09
CA SER A 14 3.50 -15.07 -32.71
C SER A 14 2.27 -15.09 -31.82
N LEU A 15 1.75 -16.29 -31.56
CA LEU A 15 0.93 -16.52 -30.37
C LEU A 15 1.83 -16.24 -29.18
N LEU A 16 1.66 -15.07 -28.56
CA LEU A 16 2.12 -14.82 -27.20
C LEU A 16 1.27 -15.72 -26.31
N LEU A 17 1.82 -16.88 -25.97
CA LEU A 17 1.25 -17.71 -24.91
C LEU A 17 1.70 -17.07 -23.60
N ALA A 18 0.75 -16.59 -22.81
CA ALA A 18 1.04 -16.24 -21.42
C ALA A 18 1.63 -17.48 -20.73
N PHE A 19 2.84 -17.35 -20.18
CA PHE A 19 3.49 -18.41 -19.42
C PHE A 19 3.13 -18.24 -17.93
N PRO A 20 2.74 -19.31 -17.23
CA PRO A 20 2.40 -19.22 -15.80
C PRO A 20 3.63 -18.85 -14.97
N ALA A 21 3.44 -18.16 -13.83
CA ALA A 21 4.51 -17.70 -12.93
C ALA A 21 5.46 -18.83 -12.48
N ALA A 22 4.91 -20.02 -12.20
CA ALA A 22 5.66 -21.22 -11.86
C ALA A 22 6.63 -21.72 -12.97
N ALA A 23 6.57 -21.12 -14.17
CA ALA A 23 7.46 -21.42 -15.29
C ALA A 23 8.53 -20.33 -15.53
N ALA A 24 8.50 -19.21 -14.78
CA ALA A 24 9.52 -18.17 -14.89
C ALA A 24 10.85 -18.66 -14.31
N SER A 25 11.90 -18.65 -15.13
CA SER A 25 13.20 -19.25 -14.78
C SER A 25 14.04 -18.40 -13.81
N ASP A 26 13.71 -17.13 -13.64
CA ASP A 26 14.45 -16.15 -12.83
C ASP A 26 13.65 -15.61 -11.63
N LEU A 27 12.47 -16.19 -11.35
CA LEU A 27 11.63 -15.83 -10.21
C LEU A 27 11.64 -16.98 -9.18
N SER A 28 12.51 -16.88 -8.18
CA SER A 28 12.61 -17.84 -7.08
C SER A 28 11.46 -17.66 -6.08
N GLU A 29 10.93 -18.73 -5.50
CA GLU A 29 9.95 -18.67 -4.39
C GLU A 29 10.49 -17.86 -3.18
N ASP A 30 11.81 -17.83 -3.00
CA ASP A 30 12.48 -17.03 -1.95
C ASP A 30 12.65 -15.55 -2.31
N HIS A 31 12.23 -15.12 -3.50
CA HIS A 31 12.34 -13.72 -3.92
C HIS A 31 11.34 -12.85 -3.15
N GLN A 32 11.76 -11.69 -2.65
CA GLN A 32 10.96 -10.86 -1.74
C GLN A 32 9.61 -10.38 -2.31
N PHE A 33 9.47 -10.35 -3.64
CA PHE A 33 8.24 -9.96 -4.35
C PHE A 33 7.59 -11.13 -5.09
N TYR A 34 7.92 -12.38 -4.72
CA TYR A 34 7.43 -13.58 -5.41
C TYR A 34 5.91 -13.65 -5.45
N GLU A 35 5.25 -13.43 -4.32
CA GLU A 35 3.80 -13.53 -4.19
C GLU A 35 3.11 -12.40 -4.97
N GLU A 36 3.55 -11.15 -4.83
CA GLU A 36 2.98 -10.03 -5.57
C GLU A 36 3.12 -10.20 -7.10
N ILE A 37 4.29 -10.64 -7.57
CA ILE A 37 4.53 -10.89 -8.99
C ILE A 37 3.64 -12.03 -9.48
N THR A 38 3.59 -13.15 -8.76
CA THR A 38 2.79 -14.33 -9.13
C THR A 38 1.31 -13.99 -9.19
N TYR A 39 0.80 -13.26 -8.20
CA TYR A 39 -0.56 -12.75 -8.18
C TYR A 39 -0.89 -11.90 -9.43
N LEU A 40 0.00 -10.98 -9.81
CA LEU A 40 -0.20 -10.14 -10.99
C LEU A 40 -0.07 -10.93 -12.30
N MET A 41 0.78 -11.98 -12.35
CA MET A 41 0.86 -12.88 -13.50
C MET A 41 -0.42 -13.70 -13.67
N ASP A 42 -0.98 -14.23 -12.58
CA ASP A 42 -2.23 -15.00 -12.60
C ASP A 42 -3.43 -14.14 -13.04
N ARG A 43 -3.36 -12.82 -12.79
CA ARG A 43 -4.33 -11.82 -13.28
C ARG A 43 -4.05 -11.33 -14.70
N GLY A 44 -2.94 -11.74 -15.33
CA GLY A 44 -2.53 -11.27 -16.66
C GLY A 44 -1.99 -9.84 -16.69
N VAL A 45 -1.75 -9.22 -15.54
CA VAL A 45 -1.19 -7.86 -15.42
C VAL A 45 0.29 -7.84 -15.77
N ILE A 46 1.02 -8.88 -15.36
CA ILE A 46 2.43 -9.08 -15.68
C ILE A 46 2.55 -10.25 -16.63
N GLU A 47 3.13 -9.99 -17.80
CA GLU A 47 3.63 -11.03 -18.68
C GLU A 47 5.14 -11.16 -18.54
N GLY A 48 5.62 -12.39 -18.62
CA GLY A 48 7.05 -12.68 -18.77
C GLY A 48 7.54 -12.38 -20.19
N TYR A 49 8.86 -12.39 -20.35
CA TYR A 49 9.53 -12.19 -21.63
C TYR A 49 9.58 -13.50 -22.43
N PRO A 50 9.79 -13.42 -23.76
CA PRO A 50 9.87 -14.60 -24.62
C PRO A 50 11.00 -15.60 -24.29
N ASP A 51 11.95 -15.21 -23.44
CA ASP A 51 13.05 -16.04 -22.94
C ASP A 51 12.73 -16.74 -21.61
N GLU A 52 11.45 -16.83 -21.24
CA GLU A 52 10.96 -17.50 -20.03
C GLU A 52 11.45 -16.83 -18.73
N THR A 53 11.64 -15.51 -18.77
CA THR A 53 12.02 -14.68 -17.60
C THR A 53 10.93 -13.67 -17.25
N VAL A 54 10.92 -13.15 -16.02
CA VAL A 54 10.08 -12.02 -15.58
C VAL A 54 10.93 -10.81 -15.22
N ARG A 55 12.22 -11.01 -14.93
CA ARG A 55 13.23 -9.98 -14.64
C ARG A 55 12.85 -9.09 -13.46
N PRO A 56 12.57 -9.66 -12.27
CA PRO A 56 12.09 -8.89 -11.13
C PRO A 56 13.09 -7.84 -10.64
N ASP A 57 14.39 -8.11 -10.74
CA ASP A 57 15.47 -7.20 -10.31
C ASP A 57 15.92 -6.19 -11.39
N ALA A 58 15.37 -6.28 -12.61
CA ALA A 58 15.67 -5.31 -13.66
C ALA A 58 14.88 -4.03 -13.41
N GLU A 59 15.48 -2.87 -13.70
CA GLU A 59 14.76 -1.60 -13.73
C GLU A 59 13.60 -1.68 -14.72
N VAL A 60 12.42 -1.25 -14.27
CA VAL A 60 11.24 -1.19 -15.13
C VAL A 60 11.30 0.10 -15.94
N THR A 61 11.07 0.00 -17.25
CA THR A 61 10.95 1.17 -18.12
C THR A 61 9.57 1.81 -18.01
N ARG A 62 9.45 3.09 -18.38
CA ARG A 62 8.17 3.80 -18.44
C ARG A 62 7.16 3.09 -19.35
N ALA A 63 7.61 2.52 -20.47
CA ALA A 63 6.74 1.75 -21.36
C ALA A 63 6.27 0.44 -20.72
N GLU A 64 7.14 -0.29 -20.04
CA GLU A 64 6.75 -1.53 -19.32
C GLU A 64 5.80 -1.26 -18.16
N ALA A 65 6.02 -0.18 -17.40
CA ALA A 65 5.10 0.27 -16.37
C ALA A 65 3.70 0.55 -16.94
N VAL A 66 3.62 1.26 -18.07
CA VAL A 66 2.36 1.54 -18.76
C VAL A 66 1.70 0.29 -19.32
N VAL A 67 2.46 -0.69 -19.81
CA VAL A 67 1.88 -1.97 -20.24
C VAL A 67 1.22 -2.68 -19.06
N MET A 68 1.87 -2.73 -17.89
CA MET A 68 1.27 -3.34 -16.69
C MET A 68 -0.01 -2.61 -16.26
N ILE A 69 -0.01 -1.26 -16.28
CA ILE A 69 -1.23 -0.47 -15.99
C ILE A 69 -2.31 -0.75 -17.04
N GLY A 70 -1.95 -0.82 -18.32
CA GLY A 70 -2.89 -1.05 -19.40
C GLY A 70 -3.52 -2.44 -19.35
N GLN A 71 -2.75 -3.47 -18.98
CA GLN A 71 -3.27 -4.81 -18.70
C GLN A 71 -4.20 -4.81 -17.48
N LEU A 72 -3.83 -4.10 -16.41
CA LEU A 72 -4.67 -3.96 -15.22
C LEU A 72 -6.02 -3.29 -15.54
N MET A 73 -6.01 -2.28 -16.41
CA MET A 73 -7.18 -1.47 -16.76
C MET A 73 -7.94 -1.97 -18.00
N ASP A 74 -7.54 -3.10 -18.59
CA ASP A 74 -8.12 -3.66 -19.83
C ASP A 74 -8.13 -2.66 -21.01
N PHE A 75 -7.02 -1.96 -21.20
CA PHE A 75 -6.83 -0.97 -22.26
C PHE A 75 -6.66 -1.61 -23.66
N ASP A 76 -7.07 -0.89 -24.71
CA ASP A 76 -6.82 -1.31 -26.10
C ASP A 76 -5.33 -1.26 -26.44
N GLU A 77 -4.75 -2.46 -26.58
CA GLU A 77 -3.36 -2.64 -26.99
C GLU A 77 -3.08 -2.28 -28.46
N THR A 78 -4.12 -2.00 -29.25
CA THR A 78 -3.99 -1.71 -30.68
C THR A 78 -3.05 -0.54 -30.92
N ARG A 79 -1.93 -0.85 -31.55
CA ARG A 79 -0.89 0.12 -31.92
C ARG A 79 -1.47 1.30 -32.69
N ARG A 80 -1.28 2.51 -32.14
CA ARG A 80 -1.81 3.75 -32.70
C ARG A 80 -0.85 4.92 -32.52
N ALA A 81 -1.16 6.04 -33.14
CA ALA A 81 -0.38 7.26 -32.95
C ALA A 81 -0.63 7.79 -31.54
N THR A 82 0.44 8.27 -30.90
CA THR A 82 0.37 8.95 -29.61
C THR A 82 0.59 10.45 -29.81
N GLU A 83 0.35 11.25 -28.77
CA GLU A 83 0.76 12.66 -28.76
C GLU A 83 2.29 12.85 -28.63
N PHE A 84 3.02 11.78 -28.28
CA PHE A 84 4.45 11.82 -28.04
C PHE A 84 5.25 11.46 -29.30
N SER A 85 6.14 12.38 -29.69
CA SER A 85 6.95 12.31 -30.90
C SER A 85 8.00 11.19 -30.91
N ASP A 86 8.40 10.71 -29.73
CA ASP A 86 9.35 9.61 -29.53
C ASP A 86 8.68 8.23 -29.37
N VAL A 87 7.34 8.17 -29.45
CA VAL A 87 6.58 6.91 -29.43
C VAL A 87 5.94 6.71 -30.81
N PRO A 88 6.65 6.06 -31.76
CA PRO A 88 6.09 5.78 -33.08
C PRO A 88 4.95 4.76 -32.98
N VAL A 89 4.02 4.78 -33.95
CA VAL A 89 2.92 3.79 -34.03
C VAL A 89 3.41 2.35 -33.90
N SER A 90 4.57 2.04 -34.47
CA SER A 90 5.16 0.69 -34.42
C SER A 90 5.68 0.27 -33.05
N HIS A 91 5.81 1.19 -32.09
CA HIS A 91 6.22 0.88 -30.72
C HIS A 91 5.24 -0.10 -30.09
N TYR A 92 5.73 -1.09 -29.36
CA TYR A 92 4.88 -2.15 -28.81
C TYR A 92 3.84 -1.62 -27.82
N ALA A 93 4.23 -0.64 -27.00
CA ALA A 93 3.36 0.00 -26.02
C ALA A 93 2.55 1.19 -26.56
N SER A 94 2.54 1.49 -27.87
CA SER A 94 1.91 2.73 -28.38
C SER A 94 0.40 2.81 -28.12
N GLY A 95 -0.33 1.68 -28.17
CA GLY A 95 -1.75 1.60 -27.81
C GLY A 95 -1.99 1.97 -26.35
N TYR A 96 -1.30 1.27 -25.45
CA TYR A 96 -1.36 1.51 -24.00
C TYR A 96 -0.92 2.92 -23.59
N ILE A 97 0.16 3.45 -24.17
CA ILE A 97 0.64 4.81 -23.89
C ILE A 97 -0.42 5.83 -24.29
N ALA A 98 -1.07 5.66 -25.44
CA ALA A 98 -2.14 6.54 -25.86
C ALA A 98 -3.34 6.48 -24.89
N GLU A 99 -3.79 5.29 -24.47
CA GLU A 99 -4.92 5.18 -23.53
C GLU A 99 -4.59 5.72 -22.14
N ALA A 100 -3.42 5.36 -21.61
CA ALA A 100 -2.99 5.82 -20.29
C ALA A 100 -2.81 7.35 -20.24
N ALA A 101 -2.37 7.98 -21.33
CA ALA A 101 -2.29 9.43 -21.43
C ALA A 101 -3.67 10.08 -21.57
N GLU A 102 -4.55 9.51 -22.41
CA GLU A 102 -5.95 9.96 -22.58
C GLU A 102 -6.74 9.87 -21.26
N ALA A 103 -6.51 8.82 -20.46
CA ALA A 103 -7.09 8.62 -19.14
C ALA A 103 -6.44 9.48 -18.04
N GLY A 104 -5.30 10.12 -18.33
CA GLY A 104 -4.56 10.94 -17.37
C GLY A 104 -3.74 10.18 -16.34
N TYR A 105 -3.54 8.87 -16.49
CA TYR A 105 -2.73 8.05 -15.57
C TYR A 105 -1.23 8.30 -15.72
N VAL A 106 -0.78 8.61 -16.95
CA VAL A 106 0.62 8.97 -17.22
C VAL A 106 0.72 10.29 -17.96
N LEU A 107 1.83 10.98 -17.74
CA LEU A 107 2.15 12.26 -18.38
C LEU A 107 3.48 12.15 -19.11
N GLY A 108 3.63 12.93 -20.17
CA GLY A 108 4.91 13.12 -20.85
C GLY A 108 5.91 13.88 -20.00
N VAL A 109 7.17 13.84 -20.43
CA VAL A 109 8.30 14.54 -19.76
C VAL A 109 8.54 15.95 -20.34
N GLY A 110 7.62 16.44 -21.17
CA GLY A 110 7.70 17.73 -21.87
C GLY A 110 8.27 17.64 -23.28
N ASN A 111 8.11 18.72 -24.06
CA ASN A 111 8.51 18.80 -25.47
C ASN A 111 7.94 17.67 -26.36
N ASP A 112 6.69 17.27 -26.11
CA ASP A 112 6.03 16.16 -26.81
C ASP A 112 6.81 14.84 -26.71
N LEU A 113 7.45 14.57 -25.57
CA LEU A 113 8.20 13.33 -25.31
C LEU A 113 7.58 12.51 -24.18
N PHE A 114 7.66 11.19 -24.31
CA PHE A 114 7.29 10.24 -23.26
C PHE A 114 8.50 9.57 -22.60
N ASN A 115 9.61 9.41 -23.32
CA ASN A 115 10.79 8.61 -22.96
C ASN A 115 10.44 7.15 -22.61
N PRO A 116 9.92 6.34 -23.56
CA PRO A 116 9.40 4.99 -23.27
C PRO A 116 10.44 4.04 -22.66
N GLU A 117 11.70 4.13 -23.09
CA GLU A 117 12.79 3.24 -22.67
C GLU A 117 13.52 3.71 -21.40
N ALA A 118 13.16 4.88 -20.86
CA ALA A 118 13.77 5.36 -19.64
C ALA A 118 13.23 4.58 -18.43
N PRO A 119 14.07 4.24 -17.45
CA PRO A 119 13.60 3.67 -16.20
C PRO A 119 12.67 4.65 -15.45
N ILE A 120 11.70 4.12 -14.72
CA ILE A 120 10.85 4.92 -13.84
C ILE A 120 11.54 5.11 -12.48
N ILE A 121 11.50 6.34 -11.98
CA ILE A 121 11.95 6.65 -10.61
C ILE A 121 10.80 6.53 -9.60
N ARG A 122 11.14 6.29 -8.33
CA ARG A 122 10.18 6.00 -7.27
C ARG A 122 9.15 7.11 -7.02
N GLY A 123 9.54 8.37 -7.19
CA GLY A 123 8.62 9.52 -7.12
C GLY A 123 7.59 9.54 -8.25
N ASP A 124 7.99 9.19 -9.48
CA ASP A 124 7.08 9.05 -10.62
C ASP A 124 6.14 7.86 -10.43
N MET A 125 6.62 6.76 -9.84
CA MET A 125 5.78 5.62 -9.48
C MET A 125 4.68 6.04 -8.50
N ALA A 126 4.98 6.86 -7.49
CA ALA A 126 3.97 7.36 -6.56
C ALA A 126 2.86 8.13 -7.28
N LEU A 127 3.23 8.99 -8.23
CA LEU A 127 2.26 9.75 -9.05
C LEU A 127 1.39 8.86 -9.92
N ILE A 128 1.96 7.78 -10.46
CA ILE A 128 1.20 6.79 -11.21
C ILE A 128 0.20 6.08 -10.29
N MET A 129 0.64 5.59 -9.12
CA MET A 129 -0.23 4.91 -8.16
C MET A 129 -1.38 5.80 -7.71
N GLU A 130 -1.09 7.07 -7.37
CA GLU A 130 -2.11 8.05 -7.02
C GLU A 130 -3.20 8.16 -8.08
N ARG A 131 -2.82 8.27 -9.36
CA ARG A 131 -3.78 8.49 -10.46
C ARG A 131 -4.54 7.23 -10.85
N VAL A 132 -3.86 6.09 -10.87
CA VAL A 132 -4.45 4.81 -11.28
C VAL A 132 -5.50 4.35 -10.26
N PHE A 133 -5.25 4.58 -8.97
CA PHE A 133 -6.14 4.15 -7.88
C PHE A 133 -7.00 5.28 -7.29
N ASP A 134 -6.97 6.48 -7.89
CA ASP A 134 -7.70 7.67 -7.44
C ASP A 134 -7.57 7.94 -5.94
N LEU A 135 -6.32 7.92 -5.45
CA LEU A 135 -6.05 8.00 -4.01
C LEU A 135 -6.40 9.39 -3.45
N ALA A 136 -7.23 9.42 -2.42
CA ALA A 136 -7.73 10.68 -1.84
C ALA A 136 -7.09 11.06 -0.50
N HIS A 137 -6.70 10.09 0.33
CA HIS A 137 -6.23 10.35 1.68
C HIS A 137 -4.74 10.71 1.71
N THR A 138 -4.38 11.77 2.42
CA THR A 138 -3.00 12.14 2.72
C THR A 138 -2.71 11.97 4.19
N ILE A 139 -1.44 11.75 4.50
CA ILE A 139 -0.92 11.77 5.86
C ILE A 139 0.21 12.80 5.97
N ASP A 140 0.27 13.48 7.11
CA ASP A 140 1.39 14.39 7.39
C ASP A 140 2.58 13.59 7.91
N VAL A 141 3.32 12.97 6.98
CA VAL A 141 4.61 12.31 7.21
C VAL A 141 5.66 13.02 6.38
N SER A 142 6.78 13.34 7.01
CA SER A 142 7.90 14.02 6.37
C SER A 142 9.09 13.08 6.24
N PHE A 143 9.63 12.98 5.02
CA PHE A 143 10.90 12.31 4.75
C PHE A 143 12.01 13.34 4.57
N THR A 144 13.23 12.97 4.97
CA THR A 144 14.39 13.87 4.91
C THR A 144 14.82 14.23 3.48
N ASP A 145 14.41 13.43 2.49
CA ASP A 145 14.73 13.58 1.07
C ASP A 145 13.52 13.91 0.18
N VAL A 146 12.38 14.27 0.79
CA VAL A 146 11.17 14.72 0.09
C VAL A 146 10.86 16.16 0.50
N PRO A 147 11.27 17.16 -0.28
CA PRO A 147 10.84 18.54 -0.08
C PRO A 147 9.31 18.65 -0.16
N GLN A 148 8.70 19.45 0.72
CA GLN A 148 7.24 19.60 0.79
C GLN A 148 6.65 20.17 -0.53
N ASP A 149 7.43 20.94 -1.28
CA ASP A 149 7.06 21.53 -2.57
C ASP A 149 7.45 20.66 -3.78
N ALA A 150 7.97 19.44 -3.56
CA ALA A 150 8.26 18.52 -4.65
C ALA A 150 6.96 18.06 -5.33
N TYR A 151 6.99 17.94 -6.66
CA TYR A 151 5.81 17.60 -7.47
C TYR A 151 5.22 16.20 -7.17
N TYR A 152 5.97 15.33 -6.48
CA TYR A 152 5.54 14.00 -6.04
C TYR A 152 5.21 13.93 -4.54
N ALA A 153 5.37 15.00 -3.76
CA ALA A 153 5.25 14.94 -2.30
C ALA A 153 3.85 14.50 -1.84
N GLU A 154 2.81 15.04 -2.48
CA GLU A 154 1.42 14.65 -2.19
C GLU A 154 1.15 13.18 -2.58
N ALA A 155 1.61 12.75 -3.77
CA ALA A 155 1.48 11.38 -4.22
C ALA A 155 2.12 10.37 -3.25
N ILE A 156 3.32 10.71 -2.74
CA ILE A 156 4.01 9.92 -1.72
C ILE A 156 3.17 9.85 -0.45
N SER A 157 2.65 10.98 0.03
CA SER A 157 1.77 11.01 1.20
C SER A 157 0.55 10.10 1.01
N LYS A 158 -0.05 10.08 -0.18
CA LYS A 158 -1.22 9.26 -0.49
C LYS A 158 -0.95 7.76 -0.45
N ILE A 159 0.14 7.30 -1.07
CA ILE A 159 0.47 5.87 -1.07
C ILE A 159 0.89 5.36 0.32
N LEU A 160 1.42 6.22 1.20
CA LEU A 160 1.67 5.87 2.60
C LEU A 160 0.36 5.73 3.38
N ALA A 161 -0.61 6.64 3.14
CA ALA A 161 -1.89 6.68 3.85
C ALA A 161 -2.69 5.38 3.74
N ILE A 162 -2.54 4.66 2.62
CA ILE A 162 -3.21 3.38 2.34
C ILE A 162 -2.27 2.17 2.45
N ASN A 163 -1.14 2.32 3.14
CA ASN A 163 -0.13 1.29 3.43
C ASN A 163 0.41 0.54 2.18
N ILE A 164 0.70 1.24 1.08
CA ILE A 164 1.45 0.64 -0.04
C ILE A 164 2.96 0.53 0.31
N THR A 165 3.46 1.43 1.16
CA THR A 165 4.87 1.54 1.56
C THR A 165 4.99 2.28 2.89
N ASN A 166 6.13 2.14 3.60
CA ASN A 166 6.49 2.93 4.79
C ASN A 166 7.77 3.76 4.62
N GLY A 167 8.39 3.72 3.43
CA GLY A 167 9.71 4.30 3.21
C GLY A 167 10.82 3.45 3.84
N TYR A 168 11.97 4.07 4.13
CA TYR A 168 13.16 3.39 4.63
C TYR A 168 13.48 3.74 6.08
N PRO A 169 14.20 2.87 6.83
CA PRO A 169 14.51 3.07 8.25
C PRO A 169 15.27 4.36 8.57
N ASN A 170 15.98 4.93 7.59
CA ASN A 170 16.72 6.18 7.73
C ASN A 170 15.86 7.44 7.50
N ASN A 171 14.53 7.31 7.56
CA ASN A 171 13.57 8.37 7.26
C ASN A 171 13.76 8.99 5.87
N THR A 172 13.90 8.13 4.86
CA THR A 172 13.94 8.53 3.43
C THR A 172 12.86 7.80 2.64
N PHE A 173 12.43 8.40 1.53
CA PHE A 173 11.60 7.75 0.52
C PHE A 173 12.40 7.29 -0.71
N GLN A 174 13.51 7.96 -1.00
CA GLN A 174 14.36 7.77 -2.19
C GLN A 174 13.61 8.05 -3.51
N PRO A 175 13.02 9.25 -3.69
CA PRO A 175 12.15 9.54 -4.84
C PRO A 175 12.88 9.56 -6.18
N GLN A 176 14.21 9.68 -6.19
CA GLN A 176 15.03 9.75 -7.40
C GLN A 176 15.66 8.40 -7.79
N GLU A 177 15.51 7.37 -6.96
CA GLU A 177 16.03 6.04 -7.28
C GLU A 177 15.12 5.34 -8.30
N GLU A 178 15.74 4.61 -9.21
CA GLU A 178 15.06 3.81 -10.22
C GLU A 178 14.38 2.59 -9.57
N VAL A 179 13.22 2.22 -10.10
CA VAL A 179 12.38 1.17 -9.55
C VAL A 179 12.58 -0.11 -10.35
N THR A 180 12.79 -1.23 -9.66
CA THR A 180 12.82 -2.55 -10.29
C THR A 180 11.40 -3.01 -10.66
N ARG A 181 11.29 -3.90 -11.64
CA ARG A 181 10.00 -4.48 -12.06
C ARG A 181 9.27 -5.16 -10.91
N GLY A 182 9.99 -5.84 -10.01
CA GLY A 182 9.43 -6.43 -8.80
C GLY A 182 8.92 -5.41 -7.79
N GLN A 183 9.63 -4.28 -7.59
CA GLN A 183 9.13 -3.21 -6.73
C GLN A 183 7.86 -2.55 -7.30
N PHE A 184 7.80 -2.32 -8.61
CA PHE A 184 6.60 -1.78 -9.25
C PHE A 184 5.42 -2.76 -9.13
N ALA A 185 5.67 -4.06 -9.33
CA ALA A 185 4.70 -5.14 -9.11
C ALA A 185 4.16 -5.14 -7.68
N ALA A 186 5.04 -5.04 -6.68
CA ALA A 186 4.64 -4.99 -5.28
C ALA A 186 3.73 -3.79 -4.99
N PHE A 187 4.02 -2.61 -5.55
CA PHE A 187 3.17 -1.43 -5.35
C PHE A 187 1.78 -1.60 -5.96
N LEU A 188 1.68 -2.18 -7.16
CA LEU A 188 0.40 -2.51 -7.79
C LEU A 188 -0.39 -3.53 -6.95
N ALA A 189 0.24 -4.63 -6.55
CA ALA A 189 -0.42 -5.69 -5.79
C ALA A 189 -0.94 -5.17 -4.44
N ARG A 190 -0.14 -4.36 -3.73
CA ARG A 190 -0.53 -3.70 -2.46
C ARG A 190 -1.65 -2.70 -2.60
N ALA A 191 -1.78 -2.06 -3.75
CA ALA A 191 -2.91 -1.18 -4.01
C ALA A 191 -4.20 -1.98 -4.26
N LEU A 192 -4.09 -3.20 -4.78
CA LEU A 192 -5.22 -4.06 -5.17
C LEU A 192 -5.75 -4.94 -4.03
N GLU A 193 -4.88 -5.51 -3.19
CA GLU A 193 -5.27 -6.48 -2.16
C GLU A 193 -4.72 -6.14 -0.77
N PRO A 194 -5.52 -6.32 0.29
CA PRO A 194 -5.09 -6.18 1.67
C PRO A 194 -3.92 -7.08 2.08
N GLU A 195 -3.87 -8.30 1.58
CA GLU A 195 -2.85 -9.29 2.01
C GLU A 195 -1.43 -8.79 1.76
N PHE A 196 -1.18 -8.18 0.59
CA PHE A 196 0.15 -7.66 0.26
C PHE A 196 0.50 -6.39 1.04
N LYS A 197 -0.49 -5.64 1.56
CA LYS A 197 -0.22 -4.50 2.44
C LYS A 197 0.43 -4.94 3.76
N ASN A 198 0.26 -6.20 4.17
CA ASN A 198 0.96 -6.75 5.33
C ASN A 198 2.46 -6.96 5.07
N ASP A 199 2.90 -7.02 3.81
CA ASP A 199 4.32 -7.06 3.45
C ASP A 199 4.97 -5.66 3.46
N ALA A 200 4.14 -4.62 3.54
CA ALA A 200 4.54 -3.23 3.65
C ALA A 200 4.45 -2.74 5.10
N VAL A 201 5.09 -3.46 6.03
CA VAL A 201 5.20 -3.09 7.45
C VAL A 201 6.67 -2.92 7.86
N ILE A 202 6.91 -2.27 9.01
CA ILE A 202 8.25 -2.19 9.60
C ILE A 202 8.52 -3.44 10.47
N GLU A 203 9.80 -3.71 10.76
CA GLU A 203 10.16 -4.73 11.76
C GLU A 203 9.58 -4.34 13.13
N GLY A 204 8.88 -5.27 13.80
CA GLY A 204 8.20 -5.00 15.08
C GLY A 204 6.93 -4.14 14.93
N SER A 205 6.32 -4.13 13.74
CA SER A 205 5.07 -3.42 13.47
C SER A 205 3.96 -3.78 14.45
N HIS A 206 3.22 -2.76 14.89
CA HIS A 206 1.98 -2.90 15.67
C HIS A 206 0.72 -2.89 14.80
N GLN A 207 0.84 -2.77 13.48
CA GLN A 207 -0.33 -2.87 12.60
C GLN A 207 -0.98 -4.24 12.71
N LYS A 208 -2.31 -4.26 12.59
CA LYS A 208 -3.06 -5.50 12.50
C LYS A 208 -2.88 -6.15 11.13
N ASP A 209 -3.00 -7.47 11.09
CA ASP A 209 -3.11 -8.24 9.86
C ASP A 209 -4.41 -7.87 9.15
N LYS A 210 -4.30 -7.25 7.98
CA LYS A 210 -5.43 -6.73 7.21
C LYS A 210 -6.28 -7.82 6.54
N THR A 211 -5.91 -9.09 6.68
CA THR A 211 -6.72 -10.23 6.22
C THR A 211 -7.59 -10.82 7.32
N LYS A 212 -7.47 -10.30 8.54
CA LYS A 212 -8.12 -10.84 9.74
C LYS A 212 -9.28 -9.97 10.22
N VAL A 213 -10.24 -10.63 10.87
CA VAL A 213 -11.34 -9.96 11.56
C VAL A 213 -11.04 -9.94 13.05
N TYR A 214 -11.08 -8.77 13.66
CA TYR A 214 -10.80 -8.58 15.09
C TYR A 214 -12.07 -8.18 15.81
N THR A 215 -12.45 -8.91 16.86
CA THR A 215 -13.61 -8.58 17.68
C THR A 215 -13.18 -8.16 19.06
N TYR A 216 -13.70 -7.04 19.53
CA TYR A 216 -13.48 -6.50 20.86
C TYR A 216 -14.79 -6.49 21.65
N GLU A 217 -14.72 -6.80 22.94
CA GLU A 217 -15.80 -6.55 23.90
C GLU A 217 -15.55 -5.21 24.59
N MET A 218 -16.59 -4.37 24.66
CA MET A 218 -16.54 -3.03 25.25
C MET A 218 -17.11 -3.03 26.67
N ALA A 219 -16.80 -2.00 27.47
CA ALA A 219 -17.26 -1.89 28.87
C ALA A 219 -18.78 -2.01 29.07
N ASP A 220 -19.58 -1.59 28.10
CA ASP A 220 -21.04 -1.65 28.16
C ASP A 220 -21.62 -3.02 27.72
N GLY A 221 -20.75 -3.97 27.37
CA GLY A 221 -21.08 -5.31 26.90
C GLY A 221 -21.42 -5.39 25.41
N THR A 222 -21.29 -4.29 24.66
CA THR A 222 -21.35 -4.32 23.18
C THR A 222 -20.08 -4.93 22.61
N THR A 223 -20.14 -5.32 21.33
CA THR A 223 -18.96 -5.79 20.60
C THR A 223 -18.65 -4.88 19.43
N ALA A 224 -17.36 -4.65 19.20
CA ALA A 224 -16.84 -3.92 18.05
C ALA A 224 -16.15 -4.92 17.12
N ILE A 225 -16.63 -5.06 15.89
CA ILE A 225 -16.04 -5.98 14.91
C ILE A 225 -15.30 -5.17 13.86
N HIS A 226 -13.99 -5.33 13.82
CA HIS A 226 -13.09 -4.63 12.93
C HIS A 226 -12.78 -5.49 11.71
N ARG A 227 -13.05 -4.96 10.51
CA ARG A 227 -12.71 -5.60 9.22
C ARG A 227 -11.92 -4.61 8.38
N PHE A 228 -10.97 -5.11 7.60
CA PHE A 228 -10.27 -4.27 6.63
C PHE A 228 -10.83 -4.56 5.24
N GLU A 229 -11.56 -3.61 4.68
CA GLU A 229 -12.36 -3.81 3.48
C GLU A 229 -12.39 -2.57 2.59
N ASP A 230 -12.72 -2.79 1.33
CA ASP A 230 -12.88 -1.72 0.34
C ASP A 230 -14.20 -0.99 0.58
N VAL A 231 -14.11 0.20 1.16
CA VAL A 231 -15.27 1.03 1.48
C VAL A 231 -15.65 1.85 0.25
N PRO A 232 -16.91 1.79 -0.22
CA PRO A 232 -17.34 2.53 -1.39
C PRO A 232 -17.43 4.03 -1.10
N ASP A 233 -17.24 4.82 -2.15
CA ASP A 233 -17.36 6.27 -2.10
C ASP A 233 -18.72 6.72 -1.57
N ARG A 234 -18.70 7.81 -0.79
CA ARG A 234 -19.90 8.42 -0.18
C ARG A 234 -20.01 9.88 -0.60
N GLY A 235 -20.82 10.13 -1.62
CA GLY A 235 -20.99 11.48 -2.17
C GLY A 235 -19.74 11.92 -2.92
N ASP A 236 -19.15 13.04 -2.52
CA ASP A 236 -17.91 13.58 -3.11
C ASP A 236 -16.64 13.10 -2.38
N LEU A 237 -16.77 12.16 -1.45
CA LEU A 237 -15.66 11.59 -0.69
C LEU A 237 -15.30 10.23 -1.26
N THR A 238 -14.06 10.11 -1.73
CA THR A 238 -13.47 8.85 -2.14
C THR A 238 -13.02 8.07 -0.90
N TYR A 239 -13.31 6.77 -0.85
CA TYR A 239 -12.86 5.91 0.24
C TYR A 239 -11.81 4.93 -0.30
N GLY A 240 -12.05 3.63 -0.20
CA GLY A 240 -11.07 2.59 -0.49
C GLY A 240 -10.86 1.67 0.71
N TYR A 241 -9.77 0.90 0.65
CA TYR A 241 -9.40 0.00 1.73
C TYR A 241 -9.08 0.70 3.05
N MET A 242 -9.87 0.39 4.08
CA MET A 242 -9.67 0.88 5.44
C MET A 242 -10.29 -0.06 6.47
N TRP A 243 -10.04 0.19 7.75
CA TRP A 243 -10.70 -0.53 8.82
C TRP A 243 -12.12 0.00 8.99
N THR A 244 -13.12 -0.87 8.89
CA THR A 244 -14.50 -0.62 9.30
C THR A 244 -14.73 -1.23 10.67
N VAL A 245 -15.54 -0.56 11.49
CA VAL A 245 -15.93 -1.02 12.82
C VAL A 245 -17.45 -1.09 12.87
N GLU A 246 -17.96 -2.31 12.99
CA GLU A 246 -19.37 -2.59 13.21
C GLU A 246 -19.63 -2.73 14.72
N MET A 247 -20.51 -1.90 15.26
CA MET A 247 -20.83 -1.87 16.70
C MET A 247 -22.17 -2.58 16.98
N ASP A 248 -22.12 -3.77 17.57
CA ASP A 248 -23.32 -4.60 17.78
C ASP A 248 -24.40 -3.86 18.59
N GLY A 249 -25.63 -3.86 18.05
CA GLY A 249 -26.79 -3.25 18.67
C GLY A 249 -26.86 -1.72 18.58
N THR A 250 -26.01 -1.08 17.76
CA THR A 250 -26.00 0.38 17.57
C THR A 250 -25.97 0.79 16.09
N ASP A 251 -26.21 2.07 15.81
CA ASP A 251 -25.99 2.67 14.48
C ASP A 251 -24.65 3.45 14.43
N ASN A 252 -23.71 3.17 15.35
CA ASN A 252 -22.46 3.91 15.54
C ASN A 252 -21.27 3.27 14.81
N ASP A 253 -21.49 2.79 13.59
CA ASP A 253 -20.42 2.25 12.76
C ASP A 253 -19.50 3.37 12.29
N TYR A 254 -18.21 3.09 12.18
CA TYR A 254 -17.22 4.07 11.74
C TYR A 254 -16.05 3.40 11.03
N GLU A 255 -15.29 4.22 10.30
CA GLU A 255 -14.09 3.79 9.60
C GLU A 255 -12.85 4.51 10.12
N TYR A 256 -11.69 3.86 10.04
CA TYR A 256 -10.42 4.46 10.40
C TYR A 256 -9.25 3.86 9.60
N LEU A 257 -8.15 4.61 9.56
CA LEU A 257 -6.88 4.21 8.97
C LEU A 257 -5.88 3.88 10.06
N GLU A 258 -5.04 2.86 9.81
CA GLU A 258 -3.83 2.60 10.59
C GLU A 258 -2.63 3.16 9.85
N LEU A 259 -1.88 4.01 10.54
CA LEU A 259 -0.65 4.57 10.02
C LEU A 259 0.51 4.14 10.89
N GLU A 260 1.54 3.61 10.26
CA GLU A 260 2.79 3.31 10.93
C GLU A 260 3.99 3.71 10.10
N ASN A 261 5.01 4.23 10.77
CA ASN A 261 6.33 4.43 10.20
C ASN A 261 7.37 4.17 11.29
N TYR A 262 8.65 4.44 10.99
CA TYR A 262 9.75 4.21 11.93
C TYR A 262 9.76 5.13 13.17
N ASP A 263 8.85 6.12 13.25
CA ASP A 263 8.73 7.07 14.36
C ASP A 263 7.47 6.85 15.21
N PHE A 264 6.37 6.34 14.65
CA PHE A 264 5.12 6.14 15.39
C PHE A 264 4.15 5.13 14.76
N PHE A 265 3.19 4.69 15.57
CA PHE A 265 1.94 4.04 15.18
C PHE A 265 0.75 4.91 15.60
N ALA A 266 -0.19 5.13 14.69
CA ALA A 266 -1.32 6.03 14.86
C ALA A 266 -2.59 5.49 14.19
N ILE A 267 -3.73 5.94 14.68
CA ILE A 267 -5.03 5.70 14.07
C ILE A 267 -5.66 7.05 13.69
N GLY A 268 -6.47 7.09 12.64
CA GLY A 268 -7.15 8.34 12.26
C GLY A 268 -8.42 8.08 11.48
N TYR A 269 -9.45 8.91 11.69
CA TYR A 269 -10.65 8.85 10.89
C TYR A 269 -10.39 9.41 9.49
N PRO A 270 -11.06 8.90 8.43
CA PRO A 270 -10.97 9.46 7.10
C PRO A 270 -11.26 10.96 7.11
N TYR A 271 -10.42 11.75 6.43
CA TYR A 271 -10.55 13.22 6.35
C TYR A 271 -10.50 13.97 7.69
N SER A 272 -10.02 13.31 8.74
CA SER A 272 -9.77 13.90 10.05
C SER A 272 -8.28 13.85 10.38
N GLU A 273 -7.95 14.36 11.56
CA GLU A 273 -6.62 14.22 12.12
C GLU A 273 -6.42 12.81 12.70
N ARG A 274 -5.14 12.49 12.93
CA ARG A 274 -4.72 11.21 13.50
C ARG A 274 -4.34 11.36 14.96
N ASP A 275 -4.51 10.28 15.69
CA ASP A 275 -4.15 10.11 17.09
C ASP A 275 -2.98 9.14 17.21
N LEU A 276 -1.90 9.59 17.84
CA LEU A 276 -0.75 8.74 18.15
C LEU A 276 -1.17 7.71 19.20
N SER A 277 -0.95 6.44 18.88
CA SER A 277 -1.20 5.33 19.80
C SER A 277 0.10 4.79 20.40
N LEU A 278 1.22 4.91 19.67
CA LEU A 278 2.55 4.51 20.13
C LEU A 278 3.64 5.30 19.38
N VAL A 279 4.82 5.46 19.99
CA VAL A 279 5.99 6.10 19.38
C VAL A 279 7.21 5.18 19.41
N TYR A 280 8.04 5.26 18.37
CA TYR A 280 9.23 4.45 18.15
C TYR A 280 10.53 5.25 18.33
N PRO A 281 11.62 4.62 18.80
CA PRO A 281 11.65 3.28 19.39
C PRO A 281 10.80 3.20 20.67
N VAL A 282 10.28 2.00 20.96
CA VAL A 282 9.51 1.71 22.17
C VAL A 282 10.46 1.71 23.36
N GLU A 283 10.33 2.71 24.23
CA GLU A 283 11.22 2.90 25.38
C GLU A 283 10.42 3.36 26.60
N VAL A 284 10.61 2.68 27.73
CA VAL A 284 9.96 3.03 29.00
C VAL A 284 10.35 4.46 29.43
N GLY A 285 9.35 5.24 29.84
CA GLY A 285 9.47 6.64 30.22
C GLY A 285 9.35 7.63 29.07
N LYS A 286 9.21 7.15 27.83
CA LYS A 286 8.99 8.02 26.67
C LYS A 286 7.55 8.50 26.65
N THR A 287 7.38 9.82 26.53
CA THR A 287 6.07 10.47 26.48
C THR A 287 5.78 11.02 25.10
N PHE A 288 4.50 11.08 24.77
CA PHE A 288 3.99 11.66 23.53
C PHE A 288 2.57 12.19 23.74
N THR A 289 2.15 13.10 22.87
CA THR A 289 0.83 13.72 22.96
C THR A 289 -0.05 13.20 21.82
N THR A 290 -1.29 12.88 22.13
CA THR A 290 -2.33 12.53 21.15
C THR A 290 -3.53 13.44 21.34
N GLY A 291 -4.38 13.59 20.33
CA GLY A 291 -5.48 14.55 20.31
C GLY A 291 -5.01 15.98 20.01
N LEU A 292 -5.98 16.90 19.99
CA LEU A 292 -5.76 18.28 19.54
C LEU A 292 -6.27 19.32 20.52
N GLY A 293 -5.56 20.45 20.54
CA GLY A 293 -5.96 21.63 21.30
C GLY A 293 -6.23 21.26 22.76
N ASP A 294 -7.41 21.62 23.24
CA ASP A 294 -7.83 21.39 24.63
C ASP A 294 -8.25 19.93 24.91
N GLN A 295 -8.22 19.04 23.91
CA GLN A 295 -8.48 17.60 24.05
C GLN A 295 -7.20 16.77 23.98
N ALA A 296 -6.04 17.40 23.84
CA ALA A 296 -4.77 16.71 23.80
C ALA A 296 -4.46 16.08 25.17
N ILE A 297 -4.10 14.80 25.17
CA ILE A 297 -3.67 14.05 26.34
C ILE A 297 -2.21 13.61 26.21
N THR A 298 -1.52 13.47 27.33
CA THR A 298 -0.15 12.97 27.38
C THR A 298 -0.14 11.49 27.73
N LEU A 299 0.44 10.70 26.84
CA LEU A 299 0.66 9.27 27.01
C LEU A 299 2.13 9.02 27.37
N GLU A 300 2.38 8.00 28.19
CA GLU A 300 3.71 7.52 28.57
C GLU A 300 3.80 6.01 28.35
N ILE A 301 4.87 5.55 27.72
CA ILE A 301 5.22 4.12 27.73
C ILE A 301 5.71 3.76 29.13
N THR A 302 4.89 3.11 29.94
CA THR A 302 5.18 2.85 31.36
C THR A 302 5.84 1.51 31.60
N ASP A 303 5.63 0.53 30.73
CA ASP A 303 6.26 -0.78 30.81
C ASP A 303 6.29 -1.49 29.44
N VAL A 304 7.16 -2.50 29.30
CA VAL A 304 7.31 -3.31 28.09
C VAL A 304 7.47 -4.78 28.45
N ASN A 305 7.07 -5.68 27.54
CA ASN A 305 7.01 -7.12 27.79
C ASN A 305 6.05 -7.49 28.94
N VAL A 306 4.97 -6.73 29.06
CA VAL A 306 3.91 -6.98 30.03
C VAL A 306 3.14 -8.21 29.61
N THR A 307 2.79 -9.06 30.59
CA THR A 307 1.85 -10.16 30.37
C THR A 307 0.43 -9.65 30.53
N VAL A 308 -0.36 -9.76 29.46
CA VAL A 308 -1.74 -9.27 29.40
C VAL A 308 -2.63 -10.44 29.01
N GLU A 309 -3.58 -10.78 29.87
CA GLU A 309 -4.62 -11.76 29.58
C GLU A 309 -5.81 -11.06 28.92
N THR A 310 -6.23 -11.59 27.77
CA THR A 310 -7.50 -11.25 27.11
C THR A 310 -8.33 -12.53 26.93
N ALA A 311 -9.62 -12.39 26.60
CA ALA A 311 -10.45 -13.54 26.28
C ALA A 311 -9.96 -14.31 25.03
N TYR A 312 -9.31 -13.64 24.07
CA TYR A 312 -8.71 -14.29 22.90
C TYR A 312 -7.50 -15.16 23.29
N GLN A 313 -6.47 -14.55 23.89
CA GLN A 313 -5.27 -15.25 24.35
C GLN A 313 -4.48 -14.43 25.39
N THR A 314 -3.46 -15.06 25.97
CA THR A 314 -2.47 -14.35 26.79
C THR A 314 -1.32 -13.86 25.91
N PHE A 315 -1.03 -12.56 25.97
CA PHE A 315 0.13 -11.94 25.35
C PHE A 315 1.23 -11.72 26.40
N THR A 316 2.49 -11.92 26.05
CA THR A 316 3.64 -11.75 26.98
C THR A 316 4.62 -10.66 26.56
N ASN A 317 4.34 -9.99 25.46
CA ASN A 317 5.18 -8.98 24.82
C ASN A 317 4.47 -7.62 24.71
N ALA A 318 3.45 -7.36 25.54
CA ALA A 318 2.69 -6.12 25.43
C ALA A 318 3.50 -4.90 25.90
N THR A 319 3.31 -3.78 25.22
CA THR A 319 3.73 -2.45 25.63
C THR A 319 2.59 -1.79 26.39
N GLU A 320 2.83 -1.39 27.64
CA GLU A 320 1.87 -0.63 28.43
C GLU A 320 2.06 0.87 28.16
N VAL A 321 0.98 1.51 27.68
CA VAL A 321 0.91 2.96 27.49
C VAL A 321 -0.12 3.51 28.46
N THR A 322 0.29 4.43 29.34
CA THR A 322 -0.57 5.03 30.36
C THR A 322 -0.82 6.50 30.04
N SER A 323 -2.08 6.93 30.15
CA SER A 323 -2.48 8.33 30.14
C SER A 323 -2.09 9.02 31.44
N GLN A 324 -1.31 10.09 31.34
CA GLN A 324 -0.92 10.91 32.49
C GLN A 324 -2.07 11.79 33.00
N ASP A 325 -3.11 11.99 32.18
CA ASP A 325 -4.23 12.89 32.47
C ASP A 325 -5.32 12.20 33.30
N ASP A 326 -5.70 10.97 32.94
CA ASP A 326 -6.80 10.24 33.57
C ASP A 326 -6.40 8.87 34.13
N GLY A 327 -5.15 8.42 33.93
CA GLY A 327 -4.65 7.14 34.45
C GLY A 327 -5.11 5.90 33.68
N SER A 328 -5.82 6.08 32.57
CA SER A 328 -6.18 4.96 31.67
C SER A 328 -4.93 4.30 31.09
N LYS A 329 -5.04 3.00 30.81
CA LYS A 329 -3.95 2.21 30.26
C LYS A 329 -4.39 1.48 28.99
N TYR A 330 -3.46 1.40 28.04
CA TYR A 330 -3.61 0.71 26.77
C TYR A 330 -2.47 -0.30 26.64
N TYR A 331 -2.81 -1.52 26.26
CA TYR A 331 -1.85 -2.60 26.07
C TYR A 331 -1.71 -2.88 24.58
N MET A 332 -0.60 -2.43 24.02
CA MET A 332 -0.26 -2.53 22.60
C MET A 332 0.59 -3.77 22.34
N VAL A 333 0.33 -4.51 21.25
CA VAL A 333 1.08 -5.72 20.89
C VAL A 333 1.43 -5.69 19.40
N GLU A 334 2.68 -6.05 19.07
CA GLU A 334 3.15 -6.23 17.70
C GLU A 334 2.22 -7.18 16.92
N GLY A 335 1.74 -6.75 15.74
CA GLY A 335 0.78 -7.49 14.90
C GLY A 335 -0.70 -7.42 15.31
N PHE A 336 -1.04 -6.74 16.41
CA PHE A 336 -2.40 -6.71 16.97
C PHE A 336 -2.92 -5.32 17.35
N ALA A 337 -2.11 -4.27 17.22
CA ALA A 337 -2.38 -2.94 17.77
C ALA A 337 -2.74 -3.01 19.28
N SER A 338 -3.77 -2.29 19.73
CA SER A 338 -4.26 -2.39 21.11
C SER A 338 -5.07 -3.67 21.28
N VAL A 339 -4.71 -4.49 22.27
CA VAL A 339 -5.43 -5.74 22.61
C VAL A 339 -6.31 -5.59 23.84
N LYS A 340 -6.07 -4.57 24.67
CA LYS A 340 -6.84 -4.31 25.89
C LYS A 340 -6.64 -2.88 26.35
N SER A 341 -7.69 -2.28 26.92
CA SER A 341 -7.59 -1.02 27.67
C SER A 341 -8.36 -1.09 28.98
N VAL A 342 -7.87 -0.37 29.99
CA VAL A 342 -8.50 -0.25 31.31
C VAL A 342 -8.51 1.22 31.75
N ASP A 343 -9.48 1.59 32.57
CA ASP A 343 -9.48 2.89 33.25
C ASP A 343 -8.50 2.91 34.45
N ALA A 344 -8.44 4.03 35.17
CA ALA A 344 -7.57 4.19 36.33
C ALA A 344 -7.91 3.26 37.51
N ASP A 345 -9.15 2.79 37.60
CA ASP A 345 -9.58 1.84 38.63
C ASP A 345 -9.27 0.39 38.21
N GLY A 346 -8.84 0.17 36.97
CA GLY A 346 -8.50 -1.13 36.39
C GLY A 346 -9.69 -1.84 35.75
N GLU A 347 -10.82 -1.16 35.59
CA GLU A 347 -12.00 -1.71 34.92
C GLU A 347 -11.78 -1.71 33.41
N VAL A 348 -12.09 -2.84 32.76
CA VAL A 348 -11.86 -3.05 31.33
C VAL A 348 -12.76 -2.14 30.50
N GLN A 349 -12.14 -1.39 29.59
CA GLN A 349 -12.83 -0.50 28.65
C GLN A 349 -13.02 -1.14 27.27
N SER A 350 -12.01 -1.91 26.84
CA SER A 350 -12.03 -2.72 25.63
C SER A 350 -11.11 -3.92 25.80
N GLU A 351 -11.50 -5.08 25.28
CA GLU A 351 -10.69 -6.30 25.30
C GLU A 351 -10.85 -7.09 24.00
N LEU A 352 -9.73 -7.54 23.41
CA LEU A 352 -9.73 -8.42 22.24
C LEU A 352 -10.22 -9.82 22.62
N VAL A 353 -11.34 -10.24 22.02
CA VAL A 353 -12.00 -11.52 22.31
C VAL A 353 -11.84 -12.56 21.20
N SER A 354 -11.65 -12.15 19.95
CA SER A 354 -11.37 -13.08 18.84
C SER A 354 -10.58 -12.45 17.70
N VAL A 355 -9.80 -13.28 17.01
CA VAL A 355 -9.21 -12.99 15.70
C VAL A 355 -9.47 -14.18 14.77
N GLU A 356 -10.15 -13.94 13.64
CA GLU A 356 -10.55 -14.96 12.66
C GLU A 356 -9.78 -14.79 11.33
#